data_AF-A0A3D4IGK8-F1
#
_entry.id   AF-A0A3D4IGK8-F1
#
_cell.length_a   1.000
_cell.length_b   1.000
_cell.length_c   1.000
_cell.angle_alpha   90.00
_cell.angle_beta   90.00
_cell.angle_gamma   90.00
#
_symmetry.space_group_name_H-M   'P 1'
#
loop_
_entity.id
_entity.type
_entity.pdbx_description
1 polymer ?
#
loop_
_entity_poly.entity_id
_entity_poly.type
_entity_poly.pdbx_seq_one_letter_code
_entity_poly.pdbx_strand_id
1 'polypeptide(L)'
;MSFVRLFYQVFMLAFCLVFAPVRLFCQPVLLSDDAQISLLTVSEGDALYSAFGHTGVRFRDEKRGLDVVFNYGTFDFNTPGFYLKFLRGQLDYVLAVESFEAFMWTYRDIEKRGVREQVLNLSPEQKKVLFGLIQENYKPGNRYYRYDFFFDNCATKPRDLFERAFGDTFKWGNQPDPQKTFRVLLDEALDDKRWAKFGIDLILGQKTDRIATQREIMFLPEYLRQAVGNASISHQGQKAAFVVYEVVLIPEPVRPSGIDLPTWLAWALFVVILLKMMASFRTQAPMLKWRGVDTVLFLFFGVSGCLIVFLWFFTDHKVTPDNW
;
A
#
# COMPACT_ATOMS: atom_id res chain seq x y z
N MET A 1 71.34 -10.55 18.00
CA MET A 1 69.98 -11.11 18.16
C MET A 1 68.93 -10.13 18.72
N SER A 2 69.29 -9.04 19.43
CA SER A 2 68.29 -8.11 20.01
C SER A 2 67.64 -7.16 19.00
N PHE A 3 68.37 -6.73 17.96
CA PHE A 3 67.89 -5.73 17.00
C PHE A 3 66.76 -6.24 16.09
N VAL A 4 66.87 -7.50 15.64
CA VAL A 4 65.85 -8.16 14.81
C VAL A 4 64.55 -8.36 15.59
N ARG A 5 64.63 -8.75 16.87
CA ARG A 5 63.45 -8.86 17.75
C ARG A 5 62.75 -7.52 17.95
N LEU A 6 63.52 -6.45 18.16
CA LEU A 6 62.96 -5.10 18.31
C LEU A 6 62.26 -4.64 17.03
N PHE A 7 62.85 -4.90 15.85
CA PHE A 7 62.26 -4.57 14.56
C PHE A 7 60.92 -5.31 14.32
N TYR A 8 60.87 -6.61 14.58
CA TYR A 8 59.62 -7.38 14.46
C TYR A 8 58.55 -6.94 15.46
N GLN A 9 58.93 -6.57 16.69
CA GLN A 9 57.98 -6.07 17.69
C GLN A 9 57.40 -4.70 17.30
N VAL A 10 58.22 -3.79 16.80
CA VAL A 10 57.77 -2.47 16.31
C VAL A 10 56.91 -2.63 15.06
N PHE A 11 57.28 -3.53 14.14
CA PHE A 11 56.51 -3.79 12.92
C PHE A 11 55.14 -4.44 13.22
N MET A 12 55.08 -5.39 14.15
CA MET A 12 53.81 -5.98 14.63
C MET A 12 52.92 -4.95 15.33
N LEU A 13 53.48 -4.07 16.17
CA LEU A 13 52.73 -2.98 16.81
C LEU A 13 52.18 -1.97 15.80
N ALA A 14 52.97 -1.60 14.79
CA ALA A 14 52.53 -0.72 13.71
C ALA A 14 51.45 -1.39 12.85
N PHE A 15 51.58 -2.69 12.55
CA PHE A 15 50.57 -3.45 11.82
C PHE A 15 49.26 -3.56 12.63
N CYS A 16 49.32 -3.81 13.93
CA CYS A 16 48.14 -3.83 14.80
C CYS A 16 47.46 -2.46 14.95
N LEU A 17 48.18 -1.35 14.84
CA LEU A 17 47.60 0.01 14.87
C LEU A 17 46.95 0.41 13.55
N VAL A 18 47.45 -0.07 12.41
CA VAL A 18 46.85 0.19 11.08
C VAL A 18 45.64 -0.71 10.81
N PHE A 19 45.60 -1.92 11.38
CA PHE A 19 44.49 -2.87 11.26
C PHE A 19 43.63 -2.99 12.53
N ALA A 20 43.76 -2.05 13.47
CA ALA A 20 42.82 -1.97 14.58
C ALA A 20 41.42 -1.79 13.97
N PRO A 21 40.43 -2.66 14.26
CA PRO A 21 39.08 -2.47 13.76
C PRO A 21 38.56 -1.18 14.38
N VAL A 22 38.57 -0.09 13.61
CA VAL A 22 37.84 1.11 13.94
C VAL A 22 36.39 0.68 13.96
N ARG A 23 35.89 0.33 15.14
CA ARG A 23 34.46 0.21 15.38
C ARG A 23 33.93 1.63 15.26
N LEU A 24 33.63 2.04 14.03
CA LEU A 24 32.76 3.17 13.78
C LEU A 24 31.44 2.80 14.44
N PHE A 25 31.26 3.22 15.68
CA PHE A 25 29.95 3.32 16.27
C PHE A 25 29.21 4.31 15.38
N CYS A 26 28.42 3.79 14.45
CA CYS A 26 27.43 4.58 13.76
C CYS A 26 26.55 5.15 14.87
N GLN A 27 26.74 6.42 15.20
CA GLN A 27 25.90 7.06 16.18
C GLN A 27 24.47 6.96 15.64
N PRO A 28 23.49 6.53 16.45
CA PRO A 28 22.12 6.53 16.01
C PRO A 28 21.81 7.95 15.54
N VAL A 29 21.39 8.08 14.27
CA VAL A 29 20.92 9.36 13.77
C VAL A 29 19.79 9.78 14.70
N LEU A 30 19.99 10.87 15.42
CA LEU A 30 18.95 11.52 16.21
C LEU A 30 18.32 12.59 15.31
N LEU A 31 17.03 12.86 15.45
CA LEU A 31 16.41 13.99 14.77
C LEU A 31 16.70 15.29 15.54
N SER A 32 16.69 16.42 14.84
CA SER A 32 16.83 17.74 15.47
C SER A 32 15.46 18.14 15.98
N ASP A 33 15.42 19.06 16.92
CA ASP A 33 14.13 19.52 17.45
C ASP A 33 13.30 20.23 16.36
N ASP A 34 13.98 20.79 15.34
CA ASP A 34 13.39 21.43 14.16
C ASP A 34 13.03 20.45 13.03
N ALA A 35 13.31 19.15 13.19
CA ALA A 35 12.98 18.16 12.17
C ALA A 35 11.46 18.12 11.92
N GLN A 36 11.08 17.96 10.67
CA GLN A 36 9.69 17.89 10.23
C GLN A 36 9.35 16.44 9.87
N ILE A 37 8.21 15.97 10.36
CA ILE A 37 7.66 14.67 9.98
C ILE A 37 6.31 14.92 9.33
N SER A 38 6.09 14.33 8.17
CA SER A 38 4.86 14.52 7.39
C SER A 38 4.30 13.18 6.91
N LEU A 39 2.98 13.11 6.80
CA LEU A 39 2.32 12.07 6.02
C LEU A 39 2.22 12.52 4.56
N LEU A 40 2.73 11.73 3.64
CA LEU A 40 2.54 11.91 2.20
C LEU A 40 1.41 11.01 1.72
N THR A 41 0.45 11.59 1.00
CA THR A 41 -0.64 10.84 0.36
C THR A 41 -0.55 11.05 -1.13
N VAL A 42 -0.38 9.95 -1.87
CA VAL A 42 -0.36 9.93 -3.33
C VAL A 42 -1.74 9.53 -3.82
N SER A 43 -2.28 10.29 -4.75
CA SER A 43 -3.56 10.01 -5.38
C SER A 43 -3.53 8.67 -6.10
N GLU A 44 -4.69 8.13 -6.43
CA GLU A 44 -4.84 6.93 -7.26
C GLU A 44 -4.04 7.04 -8.57
N GLY A 45 -3.59 5.90 -9.12
CA GLY A 45 -2.84 5.77 -10.38
C GLY A 45 -3.65 5.08 -11.47
N ASP A 46 -3.13 5.08 -12.70
CA ASP A 46 -3.84 4.49 -13.86
C ASP A 46 -3.64 2.97 -13.93
N ALA A 47 -2.50 2.48 -13.45
CA ALA A 47 -2.21 1.04 -13.38
C ALA A 47 -2.95 0.39 -12.20
N LEU A 48 -3.30 -0.89 -12.34
CA LEU A 48 -4.05 -1.62 -11.31
C LEU A 48 -3.35 -1.63 -9.94
N TYR A 49 -2.02 -1.79 -9.92
CA TYR A 49 -1.25 -1.84 -8.67
C TYR A 49 -1.22 -0.49 -7.92
N SER A 50 -1.51 0.62 -8.60
CA SER A 50 -1.53 1.98 -8.03
C SER A 50 -2.94 2.56 -7.94
N ALA A 51 -3.97 1.78 -8.31
CA ALA A 51 -5.35 2.24 -8.44
C ALA A 51 -5.95 2.78 -7.14
N PHE A 52 -5.44 2.39 -5.97
CA PHE A 52 -5.97 2.77 -4.66
C PHE A 52 -5.19 3.89 -3.96
N GLY A 53 -4.20 4.48 -4.63
CA GLY A 53 -3.33 5.49 -4.03
C GLY A 53 -2.10 4.89 -3.34
N HIS A 54 -1.34 5.72 -2.64
CA HIS A 54 -0.21 5.28 -1.82
C HIS A 54 0.05 6.23 -0.66
N THR A 55 0.70 5.75 0.40
CA THR A 55 1.09 6.55 1.55
C THR A 55 2.57 6.38 1.88
N GLY A 56 3.24 7.48 2.19
CA GLY A 56 4.60 7.50 2.72
C GLY A 56 4.72 8.38 3.96
N VAL A 57 5.74 8.17 4.78
CA VAL A 57 6.06 9.06 5.91
C VAL A 57 7.38 9.74 5.65
N ARG A 58 7.36 11.07 5.49
CA ARG A 58 8.55 11.88 5.21
C ARG A 58 9.20 12.35 6.50
N PHE A 59 10.52 12.31 6.53
CA PHE A 59 11.36 12.87 7.58
C PHE A 59 12.34 13.85 6.96
N ARG A 60 12.20 15.12 7.32
CA ARG A 60 13.06 16.22 6.86
C ARG A 60 13.78 16.85 8.04
N ASP A 61 15.11 16.84 8.04
CA ASP A 61 15.96 17.50 9.04
C ASP A 61 17.12 18.20 8.31
N GLU A 62 16.95 19.50 8.05
CA GLU A 62 17.94 20.31 7.31
C GLU A 62 19.29 20.36 8.01
N LYS A 63 19.31 20.41 9.35
CA LYS A 63 20.55 20.46 10.14
C LYS A 63 21.39 19.20 9.96
N ARG A 64 20.77 18.09 9.56
CA ARG A 64 21.43 16.80 9.30
C ARG A 64 21.46 16.40 7.83
N GLY A 65 20.97 17.26 6.93
CA GLY A 65 20.88 16.94 5.50
C GLY A 65 20.01 15.71 5.22
N LEU A 66 19.01 15.46 6.06
CA LEU A 66 18.10 14.32 5.91
C LEU A 66 16.81 14.79 5.24
N ASP A 67 16.43 14.16 4.13
CA ASP A 67 15.10 14.33 3.54
C ASP A 67 14.69 13.02 2.86
N VAL A 68 14.05 12.14 3.62
CA VAL A 68 13.75 10.76 3.23
C VAL A 68 12.29 10.42 3.43
N VAL A 69 11.79 9.49 2.61
CA VAL A 69 10.44 8.95 2.70
C VAL A 69 10.52 7.47 3.03
N PHE A 70 9.79 7.07 4.06
CA PHE A 70 9.56 5.68 4.43
C PHE A 70 8.30 5.17 3.74
N ASN A 71 8.46 4.13 2.93
CA ASN A 71 7.41 3.54 2.12
C ASN A 71 7.16 2.09 2.55
N TYR A 72 5.98 1.82 3.08
CA TYR A 72 5.47 0.46 3.22
C TYR A 72 4.84 0.03 1.89
N GLY A 73 4.86 -1.26 1.56
CA GLY A 73 4.17 -1.76 0.36
C GLY A 73 5.06 -1.85 -0.89
N THR A 74 6.38 -1.76 -0.72
CA THR A 74 7.33 -2.12 -1.80
C THR A 74 7.64 -3.62 -1.75
N PHE A 75 8.12 -4.20 -2.85
CA PHE A 75 8.42 -5.63 -2.95
C PHE A 75 9.67 -5.88 -3.81
N ASP A 76 10.33 -7.01 -3.57
CA ASP A 76 11.51 -7.41 -4.34
C ASP A 76 11.12 -8.35 -5.48
N PHE A 77 11.23 -7.86 -6.72
CA PHE A 77 10.97 -8.63 -7.94
C PHE A 77 11.90 -9.85 -8.09
N ASN A 78 13.07 -9.86 -7.43
CA ASN A 78 14.00 -11.00 -7.46
C ASN A 78 13.62 -12.12 -6.49
N THR A 79 12.49 -11.99 -5.77
CA THR A 79 12.01 -13.02 -4.86
C THR A 79 11.82 -14.35 -5.61
N PRO A 80 12.46 -15.46 -5.17
CA PRO A 80 12.26 -16.76 -5.80
C PRO A 80 10.79 -17.16 -5.79
N GLY A 81 10.26 -17.48 -6.98
CA GLY A 81 8.85 -17.82 -7.18
C GLY A 81 7.90 -16.63 -7.04
N PHE A 82 8.37 -15.40 -7.30
CA PHE A 82 7.62 -14.14 -7.18
C PHE A 82 6.15 -14.25 -7.59
N TYR A 83 5.88 -14.64 -8.84
CA TYR A 83 4.51 -14.70 -9.38
C TYR A 83 3.64 -15.71 -8.64
N LEU A 84 4.18 -16.88 -8.29
CA LEU A 84 3.43 -17.90 -7.55
C LEU A 84 3.10 -17.44 -6.14
N LYS A 85 4.06 -16.79 -5.46
CA LYS A 85 3.85 -16.21 -4.13
C LYS A 85 2.84 -15.08 -4.18
N PHE A 86 2.94 -14.17 -5.16
CA PHE A 86 1.98 -13.09 -5.35
C PHE A 86 0.55 -13.63 -5.55
N LEU A 87 0.36 -14.57 -6.47
CA LEU A 87 -0.95 -15.18 -6.73
C LEU A 87 -1.53 -15.88 -5.50
N ARG A 88 -0.68 -16.47 -4.65
CA ARG A 88 -1.08 -17.13 -3.40
C ARG A 88 -1.26 -16.20 -2.21
N GLY A 89 -1.02 -14.90 -2.33
CA GLY A 89 -1.02 -13.99 -1.18
C GLY A 89 0.14 -14.27 -0.20
N GLN A 90 1.24 -14.80 -0.73
CA GLN A 90 2.42 -15.24 0.01
C GLN A 90 3.67 -14.38 -0.21
N LEU A 91 3.54 -13.28 -0.95
CA LEU A 91 4.64 -12.37 -1.20
C LEU A 91 4.89 -11.51 0.04
N ASP A 92 6.15 -11.47 0.48
CA ASP A 92 6.56 -10.56 1.55
C ASP A 92 6.90 -9.19 0.94
N TYR A 93 6.41 -8.16 1.59
CA TYR A 93 6.63 -6.77 1.24
C TYR A 93 7.63 -6.16 2.21
N VAL A 94 8.25 -5.05 1.81
CA VAL A 94 9.33 -4.42 2.55
C VAL A 94 9.06 -2.95 2.82
N LEU A 95 9.46 -2.50 4.02
CA LEU A 95 9.65 -1.10 4.34
C LEU A 95 10.90 -0.59 3.60
N ALA A 96 10.69 0.20 2.55
CA ALA A 96 11.74 0.86 1.79
C ALA A 96 11.96 2.30 2.27
N VAL A 97 13.16 2.80 2.01
CA VAL A 97 13.55 4.19 2.25
C VAL A 97 14.12 4.75 0.97
N GLU A 98 13.63 5.90 0.56
CA GLU A 98 14.14 6.66 -0.59
C GLU A 98 14.29 8.14 -0.23
N SER A 99 15.00 8.89 -1.06
CA SER A 99 15.04 10.35 -0.90
C SER A 99 13.70 10.96 -1.30
N PHE A 100 13.33 12.08 -0.67
CA PHE A 100 12.13 12.82 -1.06
C PHE A 100 12.18 13.29 -2.52
N GLU A 101 13.38 13.60 -3.03
CA GLU A 101 13.57 13.93 -4.44
C GLU A 101 13.17 12.77 -5.37
N ALA A 102 13.64 11.54 -5.09
CA ALA A 102 13.31 10.36 -5.88
C ALA A 102 11.81 10.01 -5.80
N PHE A 103 11.21 10.13 -4.62
CA PHE A 103 9.77 9.99 -4.42
C PHE A 103 8.99 10.98 -5.31
N MET A 104 9.39 12.26 -5.27
CA MET A 104 8.73 13.30 -6.06
C MET A 104 8.95 13.11 -7.57
N TRP A 105 10.13 12.70 -8.01
CA TRP A 105 10.40 12.41 -9.41
C TRP A 105 9.50 11.28 -9.94
N THR A 106 9.35 10.20 -9.15
CA THR A 106 8.48 9.08 -9.49
C THR A 106 7.03 9.53 -9.70
N TYR A 107 6.46 10.26 -8.74
CA TYR A 107 5.05 10.64 -8.82
C TYR A 107 4.77 11.85 -9.71
N ARG A 108 5.74 12.74 -9.90
CA ARG A 108 5.58 13.92 -10.78
C ARG A 108 5.85 13.61 -12.23
N ASP A 109 6.99 12.99 -12.52
CA ASP A 109 7.55 12.93 -13.86
C ASP A 109 7.24 11.59 -14.55
N ILE A 110 7.19 10.50 -13.79
CA ILE A 110 6.86 9.17 -14.33
C ILE A 110 5.36 8.90 -14.27
N GLU A 111 4.79 8.85 -13.05
CA GLU A 111 3.41 8.39 -12.85
C GLU A 111 2.36 9.50 -12.99
N LYS A 112 2.76 10.78 -12.86
CA LYS A 112 1.89 11.96 -12.95
C LYS A 112 0.68 11.90 -12.01
N ARG A 113 0.93 11.53 -10.76
CA ARG A 113 -0.07 11.39 -9.69
C ARG A 113 -0.02 12.59 -8.75
N GLY A 114 -1.17 12.96 -8.20
CA GLY A 114 -1.27 14.00 -7.19
C GLY A 114 -0.56 13.57 -5.91
N VAL A 115 0.04 14.53 -5.20
CA VAL A 115 0.74 14.31 -3.94
C VAL A 115 0.36 15.42 -2.97
N ARG A 116 -0.12 15.02 -1.80
CA ARG A 116 -0.44 15.89 -0.68
C ARG A 116 0.46 15.58 0.50
N GLU A 117 0.88 16.61 1.22
CA GLU A 117 1.72 16.51 2.40
C GLU A 117 0.98 17.09 3.61
N GLN A 118 0.77 16.26 4.65
CA GLN A 118 0.25 16.69 5.95
C GLN A 118 1.37 16.74 6.97
N VAL A 119 1.73 17.94 7.39
CA VAL A 119 2.81 18.16 8.35
C VAL A 119 2.28 17.89 9.76
N LEU A 120 2.94 16.98 10.48
CA LEU A 120 2.48 16.51 11.77
C LEU A 120 2.94 17.43 12.92
N ASN A 121 2.03 17.69 13.85
CA ASN A 121 2.24 18.51 15.03
C ASN A 121 2.85 17.68 16.17
N LEU A 122 4.15 17.38 16.09
CA LEU A 122 4.85 16.52 17.04
C LEU A 122 5.84 17.31 17.91
N SER A 123 5.89 16.99 19.20
CA SER A 123 6.97 17.47 20.09
C SER A 123 8.31 16.81 19.73
N PRO A 124 9.47 17.39 20.12
CA PRO A 124 10.77 16.75 19.92
C PRO A 124 10.84 15.31 20.46
N GLU A 125 10.21 15.01 21.59
CA GLU A 125 10.15 13.68 22.19
C GLU A 125 9.31 12.73 21.32
N GLN A 126 8.15 13.18 20.85
CA GLN A 126 7.28 12.40 19.97
C GLN A 126 7.97 12.10 18.62
N LYS A 127 8.70 13.08 18.06
CA LYS A 127 9.53 12.88 16.85
C LYS A 127 10.57 11.78 17.08
N LYS A 128 11.27 11.82 18.22
CA LYS A 128 12.28 10.82 18.60
C LYS A 128 11.67 9.42 18.74
N VAL A 129 10.50 9.30 19.38
CA VAL A 129 9.79 8.01 19.54
C VAL A 129 9.39 7.44 18.18
N LEU A 130 8.73 8.24 17.34
CA LEU A 130 8.30 7.80 16.02
C LEU A 130 9.49 7.38 15.14
N PHE A 131 10.57 8.17 15.14
CA PHE A 131 11.77 7.85 14.38
C PHE A 131 12.44 6.56 14.87
N GLY A 132 12.54 6.36 16.20
CA GLY A 132 13.09 5.15 16.77
C GLY A 132 12.29 3.90 16.38
N LEU A 133 10.96 3.98 16.36
CA LEU A 133 10.10 2.88 15.90
C LEU A 133 10.32 2.54 14.43
N ILE A 134 10.46 3.56 13.57
CA ILE A 134 10.73 3.34 12.15
C ILE A 134 12.12 2.75 11.94
N GLN A 135 13.14 3.24 12.65
CA GLN A 135 14.48 2.68 12.59
C GLN A 135 14.49 1.20 13.03
N GLU A 136 13.72 0.87 14.07
CA GLU A 136 13.52 -0.52 14.50
C GLU A 136 12.87 -1.35 13.39
N ASN A 137 11.79 -0.86 12.80
CA ASN A 137 11.10 -1.53 11.70
C ASN A 137 12.00 -1.69 10.46
N TYR A 138 12.92 -0.75 10.20
CA TYR A 138 13.79 -0.80 9.04
C TYR A 138 14.97 -1.78 9.17
N LYS A 139 15.21 -2.34 10.37
CA LYS A 139 16.26 -3.36 10.55
C LYS A 139 16.02 -4.55 9.61
N PRO A 140 17.08 -5.21 9.11
CA PRO A 140 16.95 -6.30 8.12
C PRO A 140 15.98 -7.42 8.51
N GLY A 141 15.85 -7.73 9.81
CA GLY A 141 14.92 -8.75 10.31
C GLY A 141 13.47 -8.29 10.50
N ASN A 142 13.22 -6.98 10.55
CA ASN A 142 11.90 -6.42 10.90
C ASN A 142 11.21 -5.75 9.69
N ARG A 143 11.98 -5.42 8.64
CA ARG A 143 11.47 -4.64 7.50
C ARG A 143 10.57 -5.42 6.56
N TYR A 144 10.59 -6.74 6.64
CA TYR A 144 9.75 -7.62 5.82
C TYR A 144 8.47 -7.97 6.56
N TYR A 145 7.35 -7.97 5.86
CA TYR A 145 6.05 -8.33 6.42
C TYR A 145 5.13 -8.95 5.37
N ARG A 146 4.16 -9.74 5.82
CA ARG A 146 3.15 -10.31 4.94
C ARG A 146 2.11 -9.26 4.61
N TYR A 147 2.04 -8.87 3.34
CA TYR A 147 1.08 -7.88 2.91
C TYR A 147 -0.33 -8.44 2.87
N ASP A 148 -1.26 -7.65 3.38
CA ASP A 148 -2.69 -7.87 3.25
C ASP A 148 -3.32 -6.56 2.81
N PHE A 149 -3.99 -6.59 1.66
CA PHE A 149 -4.50 -5.38 1.05
C PHE A 149 -5.49 -4.60 1.94
N PHE A 150 -6.27 -5.28 2.79
CA PHE A 150 -7.24 -4.60 3.67
C PHE A 150 -6.69 -4.35 5.08
N PHE A 151 -5.81 -5.23 5.56
CA PHE A 151 -5.45 -5.26 6.98
C PHE A 151 -3.98 -4.96 7.27
N ASP A 152 -3.08 -5.08 6.29
CA ASP A 152 -1.63 -4.85 6.48
C ASP A 152 -0.95 -4.31 5.20
N ASN A 153 -1.14 -3.02 4.92
CA ASN A 153 -0.76 -2.35 3.68
C ASN A 153 -0.03 -1.00 3.91
N CYS A 154 0.19 -0.23 2.84
CA CYS A 154 0.91 1.04 2.89
C CYS A 154 0.23 2.16 3.71
N ALA A 155 -1.08 2.09 3.93
CA ALA A 155 -1.84 3.03 4.75
C ALA A 155 -2.04 2.51 6.20
N THR A 156 -2.34 1.22 6.37
CA THR A 156 -2.52 0.65 7.71
C THR A 156 -1.23 0.66 8.53
N LYS A 157 -0.06 0.49 7.89
CA LYS A 157 1.25 0.53 8.57
C LYS A 157 1.53 1.88 9.25
N PRO A 158 1.46 3.04 8.56
CA PRO A 158 1.54 4.35 9.22
C PRO A 158 0.46 4.58 10.29
N ARG A 159 -0.78 4.17 10.04
CA ARG A 159 -1.89 4.27 11.02
C ARG A 159 -1.52 3.58 12.34
N ASP A 160 -1.14 2.32 12.27
CA ASP A 160 -0.80 1.50 13.43
C ASP A 160 0.49 2.01 14.10
N LEU A 161 1.43 2.54 13.31
CA LEU A 161 2.65 3.14 13.80
C LEU A 161 2.38 4.41 14.62
N PHE A 162 1.48 5.30 14.19
CA PHE A 162 1.13 6.49 14.95
C PHE A 162 0.46 6.16 16.28
N GLU A 163 -0.44 5.18 16.29
CA GLU A 163 -1.08 4.70 17.52
C GLU A 163 -0.07 4.11 18.49
N ARG A 164 0.86 3.28 17.99
CA ARG A 164 1.92 2.70 18.81
C ARG A 164 2.90 3.77 19.32
N ALA A 165 3.21 4.78 18.51
CA ALA A 165 4.15 5.84 18.87
C ALA A 165 3.62 6.75 19.97
N PHE A 166 2.33 7.07 19.93
CA PHE A 166 1.76 8.15 20.73
C PHE A 166 0.75 7.68 21.78
N GLY A 167 0.25 6.44 21.68
CA GLY A 167 -0.65 5.82 22.65
C GLY A 167 -1.81 6.74 23.02
N ASP A 168 -1.99 6.97 24.32
CA ASP A 168 -3.08 7.80 24.83
C ASP A 168 -2.98 9.29 24.49
N THR A 169 -1.80 9.78 24.11
CA THR A 169 -1.65 11.17 23.68
C THR A 169 -2.24 11.41 22.30
N PHE A 170 -2.53 10.36 21.53
CA PHE A 170 -3.12 10.45 20.19
C PHE A 170 -4.56 9.95 20.19
N LYS A 171 -5.46 10.70 19.56
CA LYS A 171 -6.87 10.32 19.41
C LYS A 171 -7.35 10.66 18.00
N TRP A 172 -7.93 9.67 17.33
CA TRP A 172 -8.67 9.87 16.09
C TRP A 172 -9.86 10.80 16.32
N GLY A 173 -10.17 11.63 15.32
CA GLY A 173 -11.36 12.47 15.34
C GLY A 173 -12.64 11.63 15.22
N ASN A 174 -13.75 12.16 15.74
CA ASN A 174 -15.06 11.57 15.48
C ASN A 174 -15.40 11.76 14.01
N GLN A 175 -15.55 10.67 13.28
CA GLN A 175 -16.15 10.68 11.95
C GLN A 175 -17.54 10.04 12.00
N PRO A 176 -18.46 10.39 11.09
CA PRO A 176 -19.67 9.60 10.90
C PRO A 176 -19.30 8.15 10.57
N ASP A 177 -20.19 7.21 10.90
CA ASP A 177 -20.05 5.85 10.40
C ASP A 177 -20.04 5.89 8.86
N PRO A 178 -19.05 5.28 8.20
CA PRO A 178 -18.95 5.34 6.74
C PRO A 178 -20.18 4.75 6.04
N GLN A 179 -20.90 3.81 6.67
CA GLN A 179 -22.04 3.07 6.09
C GLN A 179 -21.69 2.43 4.74
N LYS A 180 -20.41 2.07 4.54
CA LYS A 180 -19.87 1.47 3.32
C LYS A 180 -19.26 0.12 3.62
N THR A 181 -19.48 -0.83 2.72
CA THR A 181 -18.76 -2.12 2.75
C THR A 181 -17.37 -1.96 2.16
N PHE A 182 -16.49 -2.95 2.39
CA PHE A 182 -15.18 -2.95 1.73
C PHE A 182 -15.31 -2.92 0.21
N ARG A 183 -16.29 -3.64 -0.35
CA ARG A 183 -16.52 -3.66 -1.80
C ARG A 183 -16.90 -2.26 -2.34
N VAL A 184 -17.80 -1.56 -1.65
CA VAL A 184 -18.19 -0.19 -2.03
C VAL A 184 -16.99 0.77 -1.93
N LEU A 185 -16.13 0.61 -0.93
CA LEU A 185 -14.91 1.43 -0.81
C LEU A 185 -13.93 1.21 -1.96
N LEU A 186 -13.82 -0.01 -2.48
CA LEU A 186 -12.99 -0.28 -3.67
C LEU A 186 -13.62 0.26 -4.94
N ASP A 187 -14.94 0.16 -5.07
CA ASP A 187 -15.67 0.69 -6.21
C ASP A 187 -15.42 2.19 -6.41
N GLU A 188 -15.39 2.95 -5.31
CA GLU A 188 -15.10 4.40 -5.33
C GLU A 188 -13.73 4.70 -5.94
N ALA A 189 -12.72 3.89 -5.61
CA ALA A 189 -11.35 4.06 -6.12
C ALA A 189 -11.14 3.50 -7.54
N LEU A 190 -12.14 2.81 -8.09
CA LEU A 190 -12.06 2.14 -9.40
C LEU A 190 -13.08 2.70 -10.39
N ASP A 191 -13.68 3.87 -10.13
CA ASP A 191 -14.80 4.36 -10.92
C ASP A 191 -14.43 4.57 -12.41
N ASP A 192 -13.18 4.94 -12.71
CA ASP A 192 -12.66 5.05 -14.08
C ASP A 192 -12.12 3.73 -14.65
N LYS A 193 -12.04 2.66 -13.85
CA LYS A 193 -11.40 1.37 -14.19
C LYS A 193 -12.39 0.21 -14.18
N ARG A 194 -13.41 0.29 -15.04
CA ARG A 194 -14.55 -0.63 -15.10
C ARG A 194 -14.17 -2.12 -15.23
N TRP A 195 -13.12 -2.45 -16.00
CA TRP A 195 -12.63 -3.84 -16.09
C TRP A 195 -11.93 -4.32 -14.83
N ALA A 196 -11.17 -3.45 -14.17
CA ALA A 196 -10.55 -3.78 -12.89
C ALA A 196 -11.61 -4.01 -11.82
N LYS A 197 -12.63 -3.14 -11.77
CA LYS A 197 -13.80 -3.31 -10.93
C LYS A 197 -14.46 -4.67 -11.15
N PHE A 198 -14.81 -5.01 -12.39
CA PHE A 198 -15.39 -6.32 -12.73
C PHE A 198 -14.51 -7.49 -12.26
N GLY A 199 -13.19 -7.42 -12.49
CA GLY A 199 -12.26 -8.46 -12.05
C GLY A 199 -12.17 -8.60 -10.54
N ILE A 200 -12.19 -7.48 -9.82
CA ILE A 200 -12.16 -7.43 -8.35
C ILE A 200 -13.48 -7.97 -7.78
N ASP A 201 -14.62 -7.55 -8.32
CA ASP A 201 -15.94 -8.06 -7.94
C ASP A 201 -16.05 -9.57 -8.16
N LEU A 202 -15.45 -10.10 -9.24
CA LEU A 202 -15.44 -11.53 -9.51
C LEU A 202 -14.64 -12.34 -8.47
N ILE A 203 -13.55 -11.80 -7.93
CA ILE A 203 -12.64 -12.55 -7.06
C ILE A 203 -12.87 -12.34 -5.56
N LEU A 204 -13.48 -11.22 -5.16
CA LEU A 204 -13.74 -10.91 -3.76
C LEU A 204 -14.96 -11.69 -3.24
N GLY A 205 -14.78 -12.41 -2.14
CA GLY A 205 -15.85 -13.14 -1.47
C GLY A 205 -16.68 -12.30 -0.49
N GLN A 206 -17.65 -12.94 0.16
CA GLN A 206 -18.65 -12.31 1.02
C GLN A 206 -18.06 -11.46 2.17
N LYS A 207 -16.82 -11.74 2.59
CA LYS A 207 -16.16 -10.99 3.67
C LYS A 207 -16.01 -9.50 3.38
N THR A 208 -16.04 -9.08 2.11
CA THR A 208 -16.00 -7.67 1.72
C THR A 208 -17.36 -6.97 1.75
N ASP A 209 -18.45 -7.69 2.03
CA ASP A 209 -19.83 -7.16 2.06
C ASP A 209 -20.31 -6.70 3.43
N ARG A 210 -19.47 -6.84 4.47
CA ARG A 210 -19.76 -6.21 5.76
C ARG A 210 -19.39 -4.74 5.73
N ILE A 211 -20.11 -3.95 6.51
CA ILE A 211 -19.78 -2.54 6.76
C ILE A 211 -18.39 -2.47 7.42
N ALA A 212 -17.51 -1.64 6.85
CA ALA A 212 -16.19 -1.38 7.39
C ALA A 212 -16.30 -0.38 8.55
N THR A 213 -15.55 -0.61 9.62
CA THR A 213 -15.44 0.36 10.72
C THR A 213 -14.64 1.59 10.29
N GLN A 214 -14.74 2.70 11.03
CA GLN A 214 -13.92 3.90 10.81
C GLN A 214 -12.41 3.60 10.83
N ARG A 215 -12.01 2.59 11.60
CA ARG A 215 -10.62 2.14 11.60
C ARG A 215 -10.25 1.47 10.28
N GLU A 216 -11.14 0.61 9.81
CA GLU A 216 -10.88 -0.25 8.66
C GLU A 216 -10.81 0.55 7.37
N ILE A 217 -11.67 1.57 7.16
CA ILE A 217 -11.64 2.40 5.94
C ILE A 217 -10.28 3.06 5.68
N MET A 218 -9.47 3.26 6.72
CA MET A 218 -8.09 3.77 6.62
C MET A 218 -7.11 2.77 5.96
N PHE A 219 -7.58 1.61 5.47
CA PHE A 219 -6.82 0.80 4.53
C PHE A 219 -6.59 1.53 3.19
N LEU A 220 -7.42 2.51 2.87
CA LEU A 220 -7.25 3.40 1.71
C LEU A 220 -6.47 4.67 2.12
N PRO A 221 -5.40 5.03 1.40
CA PRO A 221 -4.59 6.23 1.62
C PRO A 221 -5.39 7.53 1.80
N GLU A 222 -6.40 7.77 0.97
CA GLU A 222 -7.20 8.99 1.05
C GLU A 222 -8.04 9.07 2.34
N TYR A 223 -8.64 7.94 2.75
CA TYR A 223 -9.37 7.87 4.02
C TYR A 223 -8.44 8.02 5.22
N LEU A 224 -7.22 7.47 5.14
CA LEU A 224 -6.19 7.71 6.17
C LEU A 224 -5.81 9.20 6.26
N ARG A 225 -5.59 9.87 5.13
CA ARG A 225 -5.28 11.31 5.08
C ARG A 225 -6.37 12.15 5.75
N GLN A 226 -7.64 11.84 5.46
CA GLN A 226 -8.78 12.50 6.10
C GLN A 226 -8.85 12.21 7.60
N ALA A 227 -8.62 10.97 8.01
CA ALA A 227 -8.58 10.58 9.43
C ALA A 227 -7.45 11.29 10.19
N VAL A 228 -6.26 11.39 9.59
CA VAL A 228 -5.09 12.11 10.14
C VAL A 228 -5.37 13.60 10.25
N GLY A 229 -5.98 14.21 9.23
CA GLY A 229 -6.40 15.62 9.25
C GLY A 229 -7.39 15.94 10.37
N ASN A 230 -8.24 14.97 10.75
CA ASN A 230 -9.23 15.10 11.82
C ASN A 230 -8.71 14.64 13.20
N ALA A 231 -7.50 14.09 13.27
CA ALA A 231 -6.94 13.56 14.52
C ALA A 231 -6.40 14.67 15.43
N SER A 232 -6.20 14.32 16.69
CA SER A 232 -5.64 15.20 17.71
C SER A 232 -4.51 14.52 18.49
N ILE A 233 -3.60 15.34 18.98
CA ILE A 233 -2.43 14.94 19.75
C ILE A 233 -2.35 15.80 21.01
N SER A 234 -1.88 15.22 22.12
CA SER A 234 -1.62 15.93 23.36
C SER A 234 -0.14 16.20 23.57
N HIS A 235 0.19 17.44 23.90
CA HIS A 235 1.52 17.87 24.33
C HIS A 235 1.45 18.25 25.81
N GLN A 236 2.06 17.45 26.68
CA GLN A 236 2.06 17.70 28.13
C GLN A 236 0.64 17.94 28.71
N GLY A 237 -0.37 17.22 28.21
CA GLY A 237 -1.76 17.33 28.64
C GLY A 237 -2.61 18.37 27.90
N GLN A 238 -2.00 19.21 27.05
CA GLN A 238 -2.74 20.16 26.21
C GLN A 238 -3.10 19.53 24.86
N LYS A 239 -4.38 19.55 24.49
CA LYS A 239 -4.86 19.01 23.21
C LYS A 239 -4.55 19.97 22.06
N ALA A 240 -3.99 19.44 20.98
CA ALA A 240 -3.73 20.14 19.73
C ALA A 240 -4.21 19.31 18.53
N ALA A 241 -4.42 19.97 17.38
CA ALA A 241 -4.63 19.27 16.12
C ALA A 241 -3.37 18.46 15.75
N PHE A 242 -3.55 17.25 15.22
CA PHE A 242 -2.43 16.39 14.84
C PHE A 242 -1.72 16.87 13.58
N VAL A 243 -2.42 17.57 12.69
CA VAL A 243 -1.85 18.19 11.49
C VAL A 243 -1.70 19.69 11.72
N VAL A 244 -0.51 20.25 11.45
CA VAL A 244 -0.25 21.69 11.51
C VAL A 244 -0.85 22.37 10.28
N TYR A 245 -0.53 21.84 9.09
CA TYR A 245 -1.05 22.28 7.81
C TYR A 245 -0.92 21.17 6.76
N GLU A 246 -1.70 21.29 5.69
CA GLU A 246 -1.64 20.43 4.51
C GLU A 246 -1.21 21.25 3.28
N VAL A 247 -0.32 20.69 2.46
CA VAL A 247 0.14 21.28 1.21
C VAL A 247 -0.13 20.32 0.05
N VAL A 248 -0.63 20.85 -1.06
CA VAL A 248 -0.69 20.13 -2.34
C VAL A 248 0.67 20.31 -3.03
N LEU A 249 1.47 19.25 -3.08
CA LEU A 249 2.77 19.24 -3.74
C LEU A 249 2.65 18.98 -5.25
N ILE A 250 1.70 18.14 -5.63
CA ILE A 250 1.31 17.87 -7.02
C ILE A 250 -0.22 17.83 -7.06
N PRO A 251 -0.87 18.63 -7.93
CA PRO A 251 -2.31 18.57 -8.07
C PRO A 251 -2.77 17.22 -8.59
N GLU A 252 -3.95 16.78 -8.15
CA GLU A 252 -4.56 15.56 -8.68
C GLU A 252 -4.89 15.71 -10.17
N PRO A 253 -4.56 14.70 -11.00
CA PRO A 253 -4.92 14.72 -12.41
C PRO A 253 -6.44 14.62 -12.56
N VAL A 254 -7.00 15.39 -13.49
CA VAL A 254 -8.41 15.23 -13.87
C VAL A 254 -8.54 13.94 -14.67
N ARG A 255 -9.35 13.01 -14.16
CA ARG A 255 -9.62 11.74 -14.85
C ARG A 255 -10.94 11.80 -15.58
N PRO A 256 -10.96 11.57 -16.90
CA PRO A 256 -12.22 11.43 -17.61
C PRO A 256 -12.91 10.14 -17.16
N SER A 257 -14.23 10.20 -17.02
CA SER A 257 -15.01 8.98 -16.81
C SER A 257 -14.91 8.08 -18.04
N GLY A 258 -14.51 6.83 -17.82
CA GLY A 258 -14.46 5.82 -18.88
C GLY A 258 -15.86 5.33 -19.27
N ILE A 259 -15.99 4.81 -20.50
CA ILE A 259 -17.20 4.09 -20.92
C ILE A 259 -17.29 2.79 -20.12
N ASP A 260 -18.47 2.48 -19.59
CA ASP A 260 -18.74 1.22 -18.89
C ASP A 260 -18.89 0.03 -19.85
N LEU A 261 -17.79 -0.28 -20.53
CA LEU A 261 -17.71 -1.33 -21.53
C LEU A 261 -18.09 -2.71 -20.99
N PRO A 262 -17.70 -3.14 -19.77
CA PRO A 262 -18.15 -4.41 -19.21
C PRO A 262 -19.68 -4.53 -19.17
N THR A 263 -20.38 -3.50 -18.70
CA THR A 263 -21.84 -3.49 -18.65
C THR A 263 -22.46 -3.54 -20.06
N TRP A 264 -21.93 -2.76 -21.01
CA TRP A 264 -22.40 -2.82 -22.40
C TRP A 264 -22.16 -4.19 -23.05
N LEU A 265 -21.02 -4.82 -22.78
CA LEU A 265 -20.74 -6.18 -23.26
C LEU A 265 -21.65 -7.21 -22.60
N ALA A 266 -21.99 -7.05 -21.32
CA ALA A 266 -22.96 -7.90 -20.64
C ALA A 266 -24.36 -7.79 -21.28
N TRP A 267 -24.82 -6.57 -21.59
CA TRP A 267 -26.07 -6.35 -22.31
C TRP A 267 -26.03 -6.89 -23.75
N ALA A 268 -24.94 -6.68 -24.47
CA ALA A 268 -24.77 -7.23 -25.81
C ALA A 268 -24.82 -8.77 -25.78
N LEU A 269 -24.15 -9.38 -24.80
CA LEU A 269 -24.19 -10.82 -24.58
C LEU A 269 -25.61 -11.29 -24.24
N PHE A 270 -26.31 -10.59 -23.34
CA PHE A 270 -27.70 -10.88 -23.01
C PHE A 270 -28.61 -10.84 -24.25
N VAL A 271 -28.47 -9.83 -25.11
CA VAL A 271 -29.21 -9.72 -26.37
C VAL A 271 -28.88 -10.87 -27.31
N VAL A 272 -27.60 -11.27 -27.45
CA VAL A 272 -27.19 -12.43 -28.27
C VAL A 272 -27.83 -13.72 -27.74
N ILE A 273 -27.82 -13.94 -26.43
CA ILE A 273 -28.45 -15.11 -25.78
C ILE A 273 -29.98 -15.08 -26.01
N LEU A 274 -30.62 -13.92 -25.87
CA LEU A 274 -32.05 -13.74 -26.07
C LEU A 274 -32.45 -14.02 -27.53
N LEU A 275 -31.72 -13.46 -28.50
CA LEU A 275 -31.96 -13.70 -29.93
C LEU A 275 -31.75 -15.18 -30.30
N LYS A 276 -30.72 -15.82 -29.75
CA LYS A 276 -30.49 -17.27 -29.90
C LYS A 276 -31.69 -18.05 -29.37
N MET A 277 -32.19 -17.71 -28.17
CA MET A 277 -33.34 -18.36 -27.56
C MET A 277 -34.59 -18.21 -28.44
N MET A 278 -34.91 -16.99 -28.87
CA MET A 278 -36.05 -16.72 -29.76
C MET A 278 -35.95 -17.46 -31.11
N ALA A 279 -34.76 -17.50 -31.72
CA ALA A 279 -34.54 -18.21 -32.97
C ALA A 279 -34.73 -19.73 -32.81
N SER A 280 -34.23 -20.31 -31.71
CA SER A 280 -34.42 -21.72 -31.39
C SER A 280 -35.89 -22.07 -31.20
N PHE A 281 -36.65 -21.22 -30.50
CA PHE A 281 -38.10 -21.40 -30.30
C PHE A 281 -38.89 -21.30 -31.62
N ARG A 282 -38.57 -20.33 -32.49
CA ARG A 282 -39.31 -20.12 -33.75
C ARG A 282 -39.01 -21.15 -34.82
N THR A 283 -37.75 -21.56 -34.97
CA THR A 283 -37.33 -22.39 -36.11
C THR A 283 -37.41 -23.89 -35.82
N GLN A 284 -37.71 -24.28 -34.56
CA GLN A 284 -37.52 -25.64 -34.03
C GLN A 284 -36.14 -26.24 -34.39
N ALA A 285 -35.17 -25.39 -34.77
CA ALA A 285 -33.88 -25.84 -35.22
C ALA A 285 -33.11 -26.38 -34.01
N PRO A 286 -32.35 -27.47 -34.19
CA PRO A 286 -31.55 -28.02 -33.11
C PRO A 286 -30.54 -26.99 -32.62
N MET A 287 -30.39 -26.86 -31.30
CA MET A 287 -29.43 -25.93 -30.64
C MET A 287 -27.97 -26.10 -31.11
N LEU A 288 -27.67 -27.21 -31.82
CA LEU A 288 -26.38 -27.57 -32.39
C LEU A 288 -25.73 -26.50 -33.30
N LYS A 289 -26.53 -25.64 -33.94
CA LYS A 289 -26.00 -24.61 -34.87
C LYS A 289 -25.23 -23.47 -34.18
N TRP A 290 -25.30 -23.38 -32.86
CA TRP A 290 -24.69 -22.30 -32.07
C TRP A 290 -23.58 -22.77 -31.13
N ARG A 291 -23.05 -23.98 -31.37
CA ARG A 291 -22.01 -24.63 -30.54
C ARG A 291 -20.80 -23.75 -30.23
N GLY A 292 -20.39 -22.87 -31.16
CA GLY A 292 -19.26 -21.97 -30.94
C GLY A 292 -19.50 -20.98 -29.80
N VAL A 293 -20.68 -20.33 -29.76
CA VAL A 293 -21.06 -19.39 -28.69
C VAL A 293 -21.10 -20.10 -27.35
N ASP A 294 -21.72 -21.29 -27.32
CA ASP A 294 -21.81 -22.10 -26.10
C ASP A 294 -20.43 -22.53 -25.61
N THR A 295 -19.55 -22.96 -26.52
CA THR A 295 -18.18 -23.36 -26.18
C THR A 295 -17.41 -22.21 -25.55
N VAL A 296 -17.49 -21.00 -26.12
CA VAL A 296 -16.81 -19.82 -25.56
C VAL A 296 -17.37 -19.45 -24.19
N LEU A 297 -18.69 -19.46 -24.03
CA LEU A 297 -19.34 -19.14 -22.75
C LEU A 297 -18.99 -20.15 -21.67
N PHE A 298 -19.14 -21.45 -21.93
CA PHE A 298 -18.81 -22.49 -20.96
C PHE A 298 -17.31 -22.53 -20.65
N LEU A 299 -16.44 -22.24 -21.62
CA LEU A 299 -15.02 -22.10 -21.37
C LEU A 299 -14.73 -20.91 -20.44
N PHE A 300 -15.33 -19.75 -20.71
CA PHE A 300 -15.16 -18.56 -19.87
C PHE A 300 -15.65 -18.81 -18.44
N PHE A 301 -16.89 -19.29 -18.26
CA PHE A 301 -17.42 -19.59 -16.93
C PHE A 301 -16.67 -20.73 -16.24
N GLY A 302 -16.23 -21.75 -16.98
CA GLY A 302 -15.41 -22.84 -16.45
C GLY A 302 -14.06 -22.34 -15.94
N VAL A 303 -13.37 -21.49 -16.69
CA VAL A 303 -12.09 -20.89 -16.27
C VAL A 303 -12.28 -19.96 -15.08
N SER A 304 -13.31 -19.11 -15.09
CA SER A 304 -13.65 -18.23 -13.96
C SER A 304 -14.00 -19.03 -12.70
N GLY A 305 -14.75 -20.12 -12.82
CA GLY A 305 -15.04 -21.03 -11.72
C GLY A 305 -13.78 -21.70 -11.17
N CYS A 306 -12.88 -22.19 -12.04
CA CYS A 306 -11.59 -22.72 -11.63
C CYS A 306 -10.73 -21.67 -10.90
N LEU A 307 -10.75 -20.41 -11.36
CA LEU A 307 -10.07 -19.31 -10.70
C LEU A 307 -10.63 -19.06 -9.29
N ILE A 308 -11.96 -19.00 -9.14
CA ILE A 308 -12.60 -18.81 -7.83
C ILE A 308 -12.25 -19.96 -6.89
N VAL A 309 -12.34 -21.21 -7.35
CA VAL A 309 -11.93 -22.40 -6.56
C VAL A 309 -10.45 -22.32 -6.18
N PHE A 310 -9.58 -21.88 -7.09
CA PHE A 310 -8.17 -21.68 -6.80
C PHE A 310 -7.96 -20.64 -5.69
N LEU A 311 -8.58 -19.47 -5.81
CA LEU A 311 -8.48 -18.39 -4.83
C LEU A 311 -9.09 -18.75 -3.48
N TRP A 312 -10.14 -19.57 -3.46
CA TRP A 312 -10.79 -20.02 -2.24
C TRP A 312 -9.91 -21.00 -1.46
N PHE A 313 -9.40 -22.04 -2.13
CA PHE A 313 -8.80 -23.19 -1.44
C PHE A 313 -7.27 -23.23 -1.46
N PHE A 314 -6.62 -22.49 -2.37
CA PHE A 314 -5.18 -22.65 -2.64
C PHE A 314 -4.38 -21.36 -2.44
N THR A 315 -4.98 -20.33 -1.84
CA THR A 315 -4.32 -19.05 -1.54
C THR A 315 -4.55 -18.61 -0.11
N ASP A 316 -3.66 -17.78 0.41
CA ASP A 316 -3.73 -17.19 1.74
C ASP A 316 -4.48 -15.84 1.75
N HIS A 317 -5.14 -15.48 0.64
CA HIS A 317 -5.95 -14.26 0.55
C HIS A 317 -7.14 -14.37 1.49
N LYS A 318 -7.23 -13.49 2.50
CA LYS A 318 -8.22 -13.62 3.57
C LYS A 318 -9.67 -13.38 3.14
N VAL A 319 -9.84 -12.70 2.01
CA VAL A 319 -11.10 -12.08 1.55
C VAL A 319 -11.66 -12.70 0.27
N THR A 320 -10.95 -13.64 -0.36
CA THR A 320 -11.42 -14.40 -1.53
C THR A 320 -12.22 -15.67 -1.20
N PRO A 321 -12.11 -16.30 -0.01
CA PRO A 321 -13.01 -17.38 0.38
C PRO A 321 -14.45 -16.91 0.53
N ASP A 322 -15.38 -17.88 0.49
CA ASP A 322 -16.83 -17.65 0.61
C ASP A 322 -17.35 -16.71 -0.49
N ASN A 323 -16.92 -16.97 -1.73
CA ASN A 323 -17.32 -16.24 -2.93
C ASN A 323 -18.46 -17.02 -3.62
N TRP A 324 -19.71 -16.64 -3.35
CA TRP A 324 -20.95 -17.30 -3.79
C TRP A 324 -22.02 -16.31 -4.24
#